data_AF-A0A917JBK5-F1
#
_entry.id   AF-A0A917JBK5-F1
#
_cell.length_a   1.000
_cell.length_b   1.000
_cell.length_c   1.000
_cell.angle_alpha   90.00
_cell.angle_beta   90.00
_cell.angle_gamma   90.00
#
_symmetry.space_group_name_H-M   'P 1'
#
loop_
_entity.id
_entity.type
_entity.pdbx_description
1 polymer ?
#
loop_
_entity_poly.entity_id
_entity_poly.type
_entity_poly.pdbx_seq_one_letter_code
_entity_poly.pdbx_strand_id
1 'polypeptide(L)'
;MQPFPQDYKRWLIDALIVPLEGAEQHCYYDKKHNRFIALTTDVFLTFDAVLVYRVSTTYSKKELSAYKDLIERLRSKDGTIIPINKLSLDVRKQVQHKFLEMLGKIKEQAGIYRAVKAQDETSTLVLDNLTEHSKDYAQIHNWWWMKFRGELLDGFAERFLESHNIDLRTVYVWHADEYVSRLTVKVLEQPKKKPWWQVW
;
A
#
# COMPACT_ATOMS: atom_id res chain seq x y z
N MET A 1 2.56 -1.81 -21.75
CA MET A 1 2.29 -0.35 -21.78
C MET A 1 2.76 0.18 -20.44
N GLN A 2 3.68 1.16 -20.39
CA GLN A 2 4.03 1.78 -19.11
C GLN A 2 2.83 2.62 -18.64
N PRO A 3 2.43 2.51 -17.36
CA PRO A 3 1.43 3.40 -16.77
C PRO A 3 1.78 4.87 -17.02
N PHE A 4 0.77 5.71 -17.21
CA PHE A 4 1.00 7.14 -17.37
C PHE A 4 1.44 7.75 -16.03
N PRO A 5 2.19 8.87 -16.01
CA PRO A 5 2.61 9.53 -14.77
C PRO A 5 1.46 9.84 -13.78
N GLN A 6 0.24 10.03 -14.29
CA GLN A 6 -0.97 10.22 -13.49
C GLN A 6 -1.34 8.97 -12.67
N ASP A 7 -1.06 7.77 -13.19
CA ASP A 7 -1.32 6.50 -12.52
C ASP A 7 -0.41 6.32 -11.30
N TYR A 8 0.84 6.82 -11.38
CA TYR A 8 1.79 6.78 -10.26
C TYR A 8 1.49 7.82 -9.18
N LYS A 9 1.01 9.01 -9.56
CA LYS A 9 0.53 9.99 -8.58
C LYS A 9 -0.69 9.42 -7.83
N ARG A 10 -1.63 8.80 -8.56
CA ARG A 10 -2.79 8.14 -7.97
C ARG A 10 -2.39 7.00 -7.04
N TRP A 11 -1.42 6.16 -7.44
CA TRP A 11 -0.88 5.12 -6.58
C TRP A 11 -0.30 5.69 -5.28
N LEU A 12 0.46 6.79 -5.36
CA LEU A 12 1.02 7.45 -4.17
C LEU A 12 -0.07 8.00 -3.27
N ILE A 13 -1.12 8.61 -3.83
CA ILE A 13 -2.28 9.07 -3.09
C ILE A 13 -2.95 7.90 -2.35
N ASP A 14 -3.17 6.79 -3.06
CA ASP A 14 -3.77 5.59 -2.47
C ASP A 14 -2.90 5.06 -1.32
N ALA A 15 -1.57 5.00 -1.50
CA ALA A 15 -0.62 4.60 -0.47
C ALA A 15 -0.64 5.52 0.77
N LEU A 16 -0.88 6.81 0.60
CA LEU A 16 -0.96 7.79 1.69
C LEU A 16 -2.25 7.64 2.52
N ILE A 17 -3.35 7.15 1.95
CA ILE A 17 -4.65 7.08 2.65
C ILE A 17 -5.02 5.69 3.18
N VAL A 18 -4.20 4.68 2.92
CA VAL A 18 -4.36 3.35 3.52
C VAL A 18 -4.53 3.49 5.05
N PRO A 19 -5.44 2.74 5.69
CA PRO A 19 -5.62 2.77 7.15
C PRO A 19 -4.29 2.60 7.92
N LEU A 20 -4.14 3.30 9.04
CA LEU A 20 -2.91 3.25 9.84
C LEU A 20 -2.73 1.85 10.44
N GLU A 21 -3.78 1.35 11.08
CA GLU A 21 -3.83 0.03 11.72
C GLU A 21 -4.63 -0.97 10.88
N GLY A 22 -4.32 -2.26 11.01
CA GLY A 22 -5.00 -3.35 10.30
C GLY A 22 -4.65 -3.48 8.81
N ALA A 23 -4.07 -2.45 8.20
CA ALA A 23 -3.48 -2.58 6.88
C ALA A 23 -2.11 -3.26 6.97
N GLU A 24 -2.04 -4.50 6.49
CA GLU A 24 -0.81 -5.29 6.38
C GLU A 24 0.21 -4.66 5.42
N GLN A 25 -0.17 -3.61 4.68
CA GLN A 25 0.63 -3.01 3.64
C GLN A 25 1.47 -1.82 4.15
N HIS A 26 2.76 -1.90 3.89
CA HIS A 26 3.76 -0.86 4.11
C HIS A 26 4.27 -0.35 2.75
N CYS A 27 4.26 0.97 2.57
CA CYS A 27 4.64 1.61 1.32
C CYS A 27 5.98 2.33 1.43
N TYR A 28 6.80 2.23 0.39
CA TYR A 28 8.15 2.79 0.33
C TYR A 28 8.45 3.35 -1.07
N TYR A 29 9.42 4.26 -1.12
CA TYR A 29 10.12 4.65 -2.34
C TYR A 29 11.59 4.21 -2.25
N ASP A 30 12.03 3.42 -3.21
CA ASP A 30 13.40 2.94 -3.32
C ASP A 30 14.18 3.81 -4.31
N LYS A 31 14.95 4.76 -3.76
CA LYS A 31 15.72 5.75 -4.54
C LYS A 31 16.77 5.09 -5.43
N LYS A 32 17.38 3.98 -4.99
CA LYS A 32 18.41 3.27 -5.75
C LYS A 32 17.86 2.67 -7.04
N HIS A 33 16.64 2.16 -6.99
CA HIS A 33 15.98 1.52 -8.13
C HIS A 33 14.89 2.36 -8.77
N ASN A 34 14.69 3.59 -8.28
CA ASN A 34 13.70 4.56 -8.71
C ASN A 34 12.29 3.98 -8.83
N ARG A 35 11.80 3.37 -7.74
CA ARG A 35 10.53 2.65 -7.74
C ARG A 35 9.72 2.86 -6.48
N PHE A 36 8.40 2.87 -6.64
CA PHE A 36 7.46 2.71 -5.53
C PHE A 36 7.27 1.24 -5.20
N ILE A 37 7.10 0.92 -3.93
CA ILE A 37 6.99 -0.44 -3.43
C ILE A 37 5.88 -0.47 -2.39
N ALA A 38 5.02 -1.48 -2.47
CA ALA A 38 4.15 -1.88 -1.38
C ALA A 38 4.47 -3.30 -0.95
N LEU A 39 4.66 -3.51 0.35
CA LEU A 39 4.95 -4.81 0.94
C LEU A 39 3.89 -5.15 1.97
N THR A 40 3.35 -6.36 1.93
CA THR A 40 2.53 -6.88 3.02
C THR A 40 3.40 -7.43 4.16
N THR A 41 2.88 -7.46 5.39
CA THR A 41 3.54 -8.07 6.55
C THR A 41 4.01 -9.51 6.27
N ASP A 42 3.23 -10.27 5.50
CA ASP A 42 3.55 -11.64 5.11
C ASP A 42 4.81 -11.77 4.25
N VAL A 43 5.14 -10.74 3.47
CA VAL A 43 6.39 -10.72 2.69
C VAL A 43 7.60 -10.67 3.62
N PHE A 44 7.54 -9.92 4.73
CA PHE A 44 8.62 -9.89 5.72
C PHE A 44 8.84 -11.26 6.38
N LEU A 45 7.75 -12.00 6.64
CA LEU A 45 7.79 -13.33 7.23
C LEU A 45 8.37 -14.36 6.25
N THR A 46 8.02 -14.28 4.97
CA THR A 46 8.42 -15.29 3.98
C THR A 46 9.92 -15.30 3.68
N PHE A 47 10.59 -14.16 3.80
CA PHE A 47 12.03 -14.03 3.55
C PHE A 47 12.86 -14.00 4.85
N ASP A 48 12.30 -14.47 5.95
CA ASP A 48 13.10 -14.80 7.12
C ASP A 48 14.03 -15.98 6.79
N ALA A 49 15.29 -15.89 7.24
CA ALA A 49 16.39 -16.80 6.87
C ALA A 49 16.08 -18.27 7.19
N VAL A 50 15.16 -18.51 8.12
CA VAL A 50 14.68 -19.83 8.54
C VAL A 50 13.86 -20.54 7.45
N LEU A 51 13.19 -19.80 6.56
CA LEU A 51 12.25 -20.35 5.59
C LEU A 51 12.85 -20.56 4.18
N VAL A 52 13.98 -19.91 3.86
CA VAL A 52 14.60 -19.97 2.52
C VAL A 52 14.97 -21.41 2.09
N TYR A 53 15.24 -22.31 3.03
CA TYR A 53 15.58 -23.72 2.75
C TYR A 53 14.37 -24.66 2.73
N ARG A 54 13.15 -24.17 3.01
CA ARG A 54 11.95 -25.00 3.18
C ARG A 54 10.72 -24.49 2.42
N VAL A 55 10.91 -23.60 1.45
CA VAL A 55 9.80 -23.02 0.68
C VAL A 55 10.04 -23.25 -0.80
N SER A 56 9.09 -23.91 -1.47
CA SER A 56 9.04 -23.92 -2.93
C SER A 56 8.38 -22.64 -3.41
N THR A 57 8.99 -21.94 -4.36
CA THR A 57 8.46 -20.70 -4.89
C THR A 57 8.47 -20.71 -6.41
N THR A 58 7.51 -20.00 -7.01
CA THR A 58 7.45 -19.79 -8.46
C THR A 58 8.21 -18.53 -8.90
N TYR A 59 8.78 -17.76 -7.96
CA TYR A 59 9.65 -16.64 -8.27
C TYR A 59 10.90 -17.12 -9.02
N SER A 60 11.28 -16.38 -10.05
CA SER A 60 12.59 -16.51 -10.68
C SER A 60 13.70 -16.17 -9.67
N LYS A 61 14.91 -16.70 -9.93
CA LYS A 61 16.10 -16.37 -9.11
C LYS A 61 16.36 -14.86 -9.05
N LYS A 62 16.06 -14.13 -10.14
CA LYS A 62 16.23 -12.68 -10.21
C LYS A 62 15.26 -11.96 -9.27
N GLU A 63 14.00 -12.37 -9.24
CA GLU A 63 12.99 -11.80 -8.33
C GLU A 63 13.33 -12.09 -6.88
N LEU A 64 13.70 -13.34 -6.55
CA LEU A 64 14.14 -13.69 -5.20
C LEU A 64 15.33 -12.87 -4.74
N SER A 65 16.32 -12.66 -5.62
CA SER A 65 17.47 -11.81 -5.32
C SER A 65 17.06 -10.36 -5.07
N ALA A 66 16.08 -9.84 -5.83
CA ALA A 66 15.59 -8.48 -5.66
C ALA A 66 14.81 -8.30 -4.35
N TYR A 67 14.01 -9.30 -3.95
CA TYR A 67 13.34 -9.30 -2.64
C TYR A 67 14.33 -9.38 -1.49
N LYS A 68 15.33 -10.28 -1.60
CA LYS A 68 16.37 -10.43 -0.59
C LYS A 68 17.14 -9.12 -0.39
N ASP A 69 17.59 -8.49 -1.48
CA ASP A 69 18.25 -7.17 -1.43
C ASP A 69 17.35 -6.12 -0.75
N LEU A 70 16.08 -6.01 -1.15
CA LEU A 70 15.16 -5.05 -0.53
C LEU A 70 15.00 -5.29 0.97
N ILE A 71 14.79 -6.52 1.40
CA ILE A 71 14.53 -6.85 2.80
C ILE A 71 15.77 -6.66 3.65
N GLU A 72 16.96 -7.01 3.15
CA GLU A 72 18.24 -6.72 3.81
C GLU A 72 18.45 -5.20 3.96
N ARG A 73 18.11 -4.42 2.94
CA ARG A 73 18.17 -2.95 2.98
C ARG A 73 17.17 -2.35 3.97
N LEU A 74 15.95 -2.87 4.03
CA LEU A 74 14.95 -2.48 5.04
C LEU A 74 15.42 -2.81 6.46
N ARG A 75 15.96 -4.02 6.69
CA ARG A 75 16.48 -4.45 8.00
C ARG A 75 17.67 -3.63 8.46
N SER A 76 18.55 -3.24 7.54
CA SER A 76 19.71 -2.39 7.80
C SER A 76 19.39 -0.90 7.87
N LYS A 77 18.12 -0.51 7.70
CA LYS A 77 17.66 0.90 7.67
C LYS A 77 18.42 1.72 6.61
N ASP A 78 18.58 1.17 5.43
CA ASP A 78 19.20 1.85 4.28
C ASP A 78 18.47 3.18 3.98
N GLY A 79 19.20 4.30 4.06
CA GLY A 79 18.65 5.65 3.83
C GLY A 79 18.19 5.91 2.39
N THR A 80 18.43 5.00 1.46
CA THR A 80 17.87 5.05 0.10
C THR A 80 16.46 4.47 0.00
N ILE A 81 15.98 3.79 1.05
CA ILE A 81 14.59 3.35 1.16
C ILE A 81 13.83 4.36 2.01
N ILE A 82 12.94 5.11 1.36
CA ILE A 82 12.18 6.18 1.97
C ILE A 82 10.78 5.67 2.32
N PRO A 83 10.35 5.70 3.58
CA PRO A 83 9.00 5.30 3.95
C PRO A 83 7.97 6.31 3.42
N ILE A 84 6.89 5.80 2.84
CA ILE A 84 5.71 6.59 2.49
C ILE A 84 4.77 6.52 3.68
N ASN A 85 4.86 7.51 4.55
CA ASN A 85 4.04 7.55 5.76
C ASN A 85 2.59 7.86 5.42
N LYS A 86 1.70 7.00 5.87
CA LYS A 86 0.25 7.18 5.80
C LYS A 86 -0.17 8.47 6.52
N LEU A 87 -1.25 9.09 6.06
CA LEU A 87 -1.82 10.27 6.69
C LEU A 87 -2.42 9.91 8.06
N SER A 88 -2.14 10.75 9.06
CA SER A 88 -2.73 10.58 10.39
C SER A 88 -4.26 10.63 10.35
N LEU A 89 -4.93 10.02 11.32
CA LEU A 89 -6.39 10.08 11.45
C LEU A 89 -6.92 11.52 11.39
N ASP A 90 -6.27 12.45 12.08
CA ASP A 90 -6.68 13.85 12.11
C ASP A 90 -6.62 14.48 10.72
N VAL A 91 -5.55 14.23 9.96
CA VAL A 91 -5.42 14.74 8.59
C VAL A 91 -6.49 14.11 7.69
N ARG A 92 -6.73 12.80 7.82
CA ARG A 92 -7.79 12.09 7.06
C ARG A 92 -9.18 12.66 7.36
N LYS A 93 -9.48 12.99 8.61
CA LYS A 93 -10.74 13.64 9.01
C LYS A 93 -10.83 15.07 8.46
N GLN A 94 -9.76 15.85 8.56
CA GLN A 94 -9.71 17.23 8.05
C GLN A 94 -9.95 17.29 6.53
N VAL A 95 -9.34 16.39 5.75
CA VAL A 95 -9.55 16.31 4.30
C VAL A 95 -11.02 16.06 3.96
N GLN A 96 -11.66 15.10 4.66
CA GLN A 96 -13.07 14.79 4.44
C GLN A 96 -13.99 15.94 4.89
N HIS A 97 -13.69 16.59 6.01
CA HIS A 97 -14.45 17.75 6.47
C HIS A 97 -14.36 18.92 5.49
N LYS A 98 -13.16 19.22 4.97
CA LYS A 98 -12.98 20.27 3.97
C LYS A 98 -13.81 20.00 2.71
N PHE A 99 -13.85 18.75 2.25
CA PHE A 99 -14.74 18.37 1.15
C PHE A 99 -16.21 18.62 1.49
N LEU A 100 -16.69 18.17 2.66
CA LEU A 100 -18.07 18.36 3.07
C LEU A 100 -18.47 19.84 3.19
N GLU A 101 -17.57 20.71 3.65
CA GLU A 101 -17.82 22.15 3.73
C GLU A 101 -18.02 22.78 2.35
N MET A 102 -17.26 22.31 1.35
CA MET A 102 -17.32 22.81 -0.03
C MET A 102 -18.58 22.41 -0.77
N LEU A 103 -19.25 21.33 -0.35
CA LEU A 103 -20.51 20.89 -0.93
C LEU A 103 -21.70 21.78 -0.56
N GLY A 104 -21.56 22.65 0.44
CA GLY A 104 -22.67 23.42 1.00
C GLY A 104 -23.66 22.53 1.78
N LYS A 105 -24.88 23.02 2.00
CA LYS A 105 -25.90 22.30 2.78
C LYS A 105 -26.54 21.19 1.96
N ILE A 106 -26.23 19.95 2.29
CA ILE A 106 -26.90 18.75 1.75
C ILE A 106 -27.59 18.01 2.91
N LYS A 107 -28.75 17.40 2.66
CA LYS A 107 -29.57 16.74 3.69
C LYS A 107 -28.79 15.64 4.44
N GLU A 108 -27.97 14.89 3.72
CA GLU A 108 -27.20 13.75 4.22
C GLU A 108 -25.91 14.16 4.95
N GLN A 109 -25.50 15.43 4.81
CA GLN A 109 -24.20 15.93 5.26
C GLN A 109 -23.98 15.71 6.77
N ALA A 110 -25.00 15.90 7.61
CA ALA A 110 -24.91 15.69 9.05
C ALA A 110 -24.69 14.21 9.44
N GLY A 111 -25.18 13.27 8.62
CA GLY A 111 -24.90 11.85 8.78
C GLY A 111 -23.43 11.55 8.48
N ILE A 112 -22.93 12.08 7.36
CA ILE A 112 -21.54 11.89 6.92
C ILE A 112 -20.56 12.53 7.92
N TYR A 113 -20.84 13.75 8.42
CA TYR A 113 -20.02 14.37 9.48
C TYR A 113 -19.90 13.51 10.72
N ARG A 114 -21.00 12.89 11.17
CA ARG A 114 -20.97 11.99 12.33
C ARG A 114 -20.13 10.74 12.05
N ALA A 115 -20.26 10.15 10.86
CA ALA A 115 -19.45 9.01 10.45
C ALA A 115 -17.96 9.36 10.39
N VAL A 116 -17.58 10.49 9.78
CA VAL A 116 -16.19 10.97 9.72
C VAL A 116 -15.64 11.21 11.13
N LYS A 117 -16.44 11.82 12.02
CA LYS A 117 -16.04 12.05 13.41
C LYS A 117 -15.77 10.73 14.16
N ALA A 118 -16.58 9.71 13.89
CA ALA A 118 -16.48 8.38 14.50
C ALA A 118 -15.35 7.51 13.92
N GLN A 119 -14.72 7.92 12.81
CA GLN A 119 -13.60 7.19 12.19
C GLN A 119 -12.43 7.00 13.17
N ASP A 120 -11.77 5.85 13.10
CA ASP A 120 -10.57 5.50 13.88
C ASP A 120 -9.37 5.12 12.99
N GLU A 121 -8.29 4.63 13.60
CA GLU A 121 -7.05 4.31 12.90
C GLU A 121 -7.15 3.14 11.92
N THR A 122 -8.11 2.23 12.15
CA THR A 122 -8.35 1.05 11.31
C THR A 122 -9.28 1.34 10.13
N SER A 123 -10.02 2.44 10.21
CA SER A 123 -11.06 2.78 9.25
C SER A 123 -10.47 3.40 7.96
N THR A 124 -10.98 2.98 6.80
CA THR A 124 -10.80 3.70 5.53
C THR A 124 -11.59 5.00 5.52
N LEU A 125 -11.40 5.86 4.51
CA LEU A 125 -12.17 7.10 4.40
C LEU A 125 -13.66 6.77 4.26
N VAL A 126 -14.49 7.44 5.05
CA VAL A 126 -15.95 7.28 5.00
C VAL A 126 -16.48 7.58 3.61
N LEU A 127 -15.91 8.61 2.98
CA LEU A 127 -16.28 9.04 1.63
C LEU A 127 -15.98 8.00 0.55
N ASP A 128 -15.00 7.11 0.76
CA ASP A 128 -14.68 6.01 -0.17
C ASP A 128 -15.70 4.86 -0.08
N ASN A 129 -16.50 4.81 0.99
CA ASN A 129 -17.48 3.74 1.24
C ASN A 129 -18.91 4.27 1.35
N LEU A 130 -19.20 5.44 0.79
CA LEU A 130 -20.58 5.92 0.64
C LEU A 130 -21.29 5.05 -0.40
N THR A 131 -21.78 3.90 0.04
CA THR A 131 -22.59 3.00 -0.77
C THR A 131 -23.92 3.66 -1.13
N GLU A 132 -24.48 3.28 -2.29
CA GLU A 132 -25.61 3.90 -3.01
C GLU A 132 -26.98 3.81 -2.28
N HIS A 133 -27.04 4.11 -0.99
CA HIS A 133 -28.29 4.09 -0.22
C HIS A 133 -29.24 5.23 -0.61
N SER A 134 -28.76 6.26 -1.31
CA SER A 134 -29.57 7.31 -1.92
C SER A 134 -28.89 7.92 -3.15
N LYS A 135 -29.67 8.59 -4.02
CA LYS A 135 -29.15 9.38 -5.15
C LYS A 135 -28.15 10.46 -4.69
N ASP A 136 -28.40 11.05 -3.51
CA ASP A 136 -27.55 12.08 -2.94
C ASP A 136 -26.18 11.51 -2.50
N TYR A 137 -26.14 10.30 -1.92
CA TYR A 137 -24.87 9.63 -1.60
C TYR A 137 -24.05 9.30 -2.85
N ALA A 138 -24.70 8.81 -3.91
CA ALA A 138 -24.02 8.52 -5.18
C ALA A 138 -23.44 9.80 -5.81
N GLN A 139 -24.17 10.91 -5.74
CA GLN A 139 -23.68 12.21 -6.22
C GLN A 139 -22.48 12.71 -5.42
N ILE A 140 -22.54 12.64 -4.09
CA ILE A 140 -21.44 13.01 -3.20
C ILE A 140 -20.21 12.13 -3.46
N HIS A 141 -20.40 10.81 -3.57
CA HIS A 141 -19.34 9.86 -3.89
C HIS A 141 -18.68 10.19 -5.24
N ASN A 142 -19.47 10.47 -6.27
CA ASN A 142 -18.93 10.86 -7.57
C ASN A 142 -18.15 12.18 -7.50
N TRP A 143 -18.63 13.19 -6.77
CA TRP A 143 -17.89 14.44 -6.58
C TRP A 143 -16.60 14.25 -5.79
N TRP A 144 -16.62 13.39 -4.78
CA TRP A 144 -15.45 13.01 -4.04
C TRP A 144 -14.38 12.42 -4.97
N TRP A 145 -14.72 11.42 -5.77
CA TRP A 145 -13.77 10.76 -6.68
C TRP A 145 -13.32 11.62 -7.86
N MET A 146 -14.26 12.33 -8.50
CA MET A 146 -14.00 13.03 -9.77
C MET A 146 -13.35 14.40 -9.60
N LYS A 147 -13.57 15.07 -8.46
CA LYS A 147 -13.13 16.46 -8.27
C LYS A 147 -12.18 16.62 -7.11
N PHE A 148 -12.47 16.00 -5.97
CA PHE A 148 -11.85 16.43 -4.72
C PHE A 148 -10.73 15.54 -4.20
N ARG A 149 -10.86 14.22 -4.37
CA ARG A 149 -9.89 13.25 -3.87
C ARG A 149 -8.52 13.49 -4.48
N GLY A 150 -8.46 13.67 -5.79
CA GLY A 150 -7.22 14.04 -6.50
C GLY A 150 -6.69 15.38 -6.02
N GLU A 151 -7.43 16.47 -6.23
CA GLU A 151 -6.95 17.84 -5.96
C GLU A 151 -6.50 18.09 -4.51
N LEU A 152 -7.18 17.53 -3.51
CA LEU A 152 -6.81 17.73 -2.10
C LEU A 152 -5.64 16.84 -1.66
N LEU A 153 -5.58 15.60 -2.15
CA LEU A 153 -4.50 14.67 -1.80
C LEU A 153 -3.25 14.89 -2.65
N ASP A 154 -3.40 15.52 -3.81
CA ASP A 154 -2.34 15.93 -4.71
C ASP A 154 -1.28 16.75 -3.98
N GLY A 155 -1.69 17.68 -3.11
CA GLY A 155 -0.74 18.48 -2.33
C GLY A 155 0.12 17.65 -1.38
N PHE A 156 -0.38 16.53 -0.84
CA PHE A 156 0.43 15.61 -0.03
C PHE A 156 1.40 14.81 -0.90
N ALA A 157 0.92 14.30 -2.02
CA ALA A 157 1.75 13.58 -2.99
C ALA A 157 2.87 14.48 -3.54
N GLU A 158 2.56 15.71 -3.94
CA GLU A 158 3.52 16.69 -4.47
C GLU A 158 4.61 17.03 -3.45
N ARG A 159 4.23 17.33 -2.20
CA ARG A 159 5.22 17.56 -1.13
C ARG A 159 6.14 16.37 -0.90
N PHE A 160 5.61 15.14 -0.99
CA PHE A 160 6.44 13.95 -0.87
C PHE A 160 7.41 13.83 -2.04
N LEU A 161 6.95 14.03 -3.28
CA LEU A 161 7.77 13.97 -4.48
C LEU A 161 8.87 15.05 -4.47
N GLU A 162 8.51 16.28 -4.12
CA GLU A 162 9.43 17.43 -4.05
C GLU A 162 10.48 17.25 -2.96
N SER A 163 10.06 16.86 -1.74
CA SER A 163 10.99 16.69 -0.62
C SER A 163 12.03 15.58 -0.83
N HIS A 164 11.80 14.71 -1.81
CA HIS A 164 12.68 13.59 -2.14
C HIS A 164 13.24 13.65 -3.57
N ASN A 165 12.96 14.73 -4.31
CA ASN A 165 13.39 14.95 -5.69
C ASN A 165 13.03 13.78 -6.63
N ILE A 166 11.77 13.36 -6.60
CA ILE A 166 11.24 12.22 -7.35
C ILE A 166 10.56 12.71 -8.63
N ASP A 167 11.05 12.28 -9.80
CA ASP A 167 10.39 12.54 -11.09
C ASP A 167 9.53 11.35 -11.51
N LEU A 168 8.21 11.51 -11.43
CA LEU A 168 7.22 10.49 -11.80
C LEU A 168 7.36 9.96 -13.25
N ARG A 169 8.04 10.67 -14.15
CA ARG A 169 8.32 10.18 -15.52
C ARG A 169 9.30 9.03 -15.57
N THR A 170 10.10 8.88 -14.51
CA THR A 170 11.20 7.91 -14.45
C THR A 170 10.91 6.79 -13.45
N VAL A 171 9.93 6.99 -12.58
CA VAL A 171 9.53 6.04 -11.55
C VAL A 171 8.65 4.94 -12.15
N TYR A 172 8.72 3.76 -11.57
CA TYR A 172 7.73 2.71 -11.78
C TYR A 172 7.23 2.16 -10.45
N VAL A 173 6.02 1.60 -10.45
CA VAL A 173 5.50 0.86 -9.30
C VAL A 173 5.96 -0.58 -9.41
N TRP A 174 6.64 -1.07 -8.39
CA TRP A 174 6.94 -2.48 -8.24
C TRP A 174 5.80 -3.16 -7.51
N HIS A 175 4.92 -3.80 -8.28
CA HIS A 175 3.88 -4.65 -7.74
C HIS A 175 4.51 -5.97 -7.31
N ALA A 176 4.71 -6.14 -6.00
CA ALA A 176 5.03 -7.45 -5.45
C ALA A 176 3.87 -8.43 -5.68
N ASP A 177 2.63 -7.94 -5.61
CA ASP A 177 1.40 -8.76 -5.58
C ASP A 177 1.01 -9.46 -6.89
N GLU A 178 1.52 -9.06 -8.06
CA GLU A 178 1.38 -9.90 -9.27
C GLU A 178 2.06 -11.27 -9.12
N TYR A 179 2.86 -11.44 -8.07
CA TYR A 179 3.66 -12.63 -7.82
C TYR A 179 3.55 -13.22 -6.40
N VAL A 180 3.04 -12.46 -5.41
CA VAL A 180 2.87 -12.91 -4.00
C VAL A 180 1.83 -14.01 -3.86
N SER A 181 0.86 -14.10 -4.76
CA SER A 181 -0.15 -15.19 -4.80
C SER A 181 0.42 -16.57 -5.19
N ARG A 182 1.76 -16.71 -5.28
CA ARG A 182 2.42 -17.98 -5.67
C ARG A 182 3.52 -18.45 -4.71
N LEU A 183 3.48 -18.01 -3.45
CA LEU A 183 4.26 -18.61 -2.38
C LEU A 183 3.51 -19.79 -1.78
N THR A 184 3.84 -21.01 -2.22
CA THR A 184 3.38 -22.22 -1.54
C THR A 184 4.47 -22.67 -0.58
N VAL A 185 4.25 -22.48 0.72
CA VAL A 185 5.10 -23.10 1.75
C VAL A 185 4.85 -24.61 1.71
N LYS A 186 5.56 -25.32 0.83
CA LYS A 186 5.69 -26.77 0.95
C LYS A 186 6.70 -27.04 2.04
N VAL A 187 6.23 -27.48 3.20
CA VAL A 187 7.10 -28.11 4.20
C VAL A 187 7.77 -29.28 3.49
N LEU A 188 9.02 -29.11 3.08
CA LEU A 188 9.82 -30.20 2.57
C LEU A 188 9.92 -31.20 3.73
N GLU A 189 9.35 -32.40 3.54
CA GLU A 189 9.56 -33.50 4.47
C GLU A 189 11.06 -33.57 4.74
N GLN A 190 11.45 -33.62 6.02
CA GLN A 190 12.84 -33.88 6.36
C GLN A 190 13.30 -35.10 5.55
N PRO A 191 14.51 -35.10 4.97
CA PRO A 191 15.00 -36.29 4.29
C PRO A 191 14.84 -37.44 5.27
N LYS A 192 13.95 -38.40 4.95
CA LYS A 192 13.75 -39.59 5.78
C LYS A 192 15.15 -40.17 5.94
N LYS A 193 15.71 -40.07 7.16
CA LYS A 193 16.95 -40.78 7.47
C LYS A 193 16.69 -42.21 7.02
N LYS A 194 17.46 -42.70 6.04
CA LYS A 194 17.35 -44.10 5.64
C LYS A 194 17.42 -44.88 6.95
N PRO A 195 16.43 -45.73 7.24
CA PRO A 195 16.55 -46.57 8.40
C PRO A 195 17.88 -47.32 8.33
N TRP A 196 18.55 -47.48 9.47
CA TRP A 196 19.91 -48.06 9.52
C TRP A 196 19.98 -49.46 8.87
N TRP A 197 18.84 -50.13 8.71
CA TRP A 197 18.69 -51.41 8.01
C TRP A 197 18.62 -51.32 6.47
N GLN A 198 18.59 -50.13 5.86
CA GLN A 198 18.62 -49.94 4.39
C GLN A 198 20.01 -49.49 3.87
N VAL A 199 21.07 -49.62 4.68
CA VAL A 199 22.46 -49.27 4.34
C VAL A 199 23.32 -50.52 4.07
N TRP A 200 22.68 -51.67 3.83
CA TRP A 200 23.34 -52.93 3.50
C TRP A 200 22.84 -53.47 2.17
#